data_AF-A0AA37TG30-F1
#
_entry.id   AF-A0AA37TG30-F1
#
_cell.length_a   1.000
_cell.length_b   1.000
_cell.length_c   1.000
_cell.angle_alpha   90.00
_cell.angle_beta   90.00
_cell.angle_gamma   90.00
#
_symmetry.space_group_name_H-M   'P 1'
#
loop_
_entity.id
_entity.type
_entity.pdbx_description
1 polymer ?
#
loop_
_entity_poly.entity_id
_entity_poly.type
_entity_poly.pdbx_seq_one_letter_code
_entity_poly.pdbx_strand_id
1 'polypeptide(L)'
;MRFRRPSLAEIAERNRSRARDADLLASGWTPSPEDLADAPFIDQYEETTYPGSDKPSLKGQVTGHPRLGSTYVWTSPLIARGDGWVRTEGRFYRLGSPAPTPEPEPPTPPAAPYTPPTDEEIDDLLGSLPDYGLDPR
;
A
#
# COMPACT_ATOMS: atom_id res chain seq x y z
N MET A 1 -10.99 12.39 0.67
CA MET A 1 -11.87 11.19 0.73
C MET A 1 -12.21 10.89 2.19
N ARG A 2 -13.48 10.86 2.59
CA ARG A 2 -13.86 10.38 3.93
C ARG A 2 -13.88 8.85 3.93
N PHE A 3 -12.95 8.23 4.65
CA PHE A 3 -13.01 6.78 4.89
C PHE A 3 -14.18 6.48 5.83
N ARG A 4 -15.26 5.88 5.30
CA ARG A 4 -16.35 5.35 6.15
C ARG A 4 -15.79 4.21 7.00
N ARG A 5 -15.88 4.34 8.33
CA ARG A 5 -15.59 3.23 9.23
C ARG A 5 -16.63 2.12 8.96
N PRO A 6 -16.20 0.88 8.69
CA PRO A 6 -17.12 -0.22 8.49
C PRO A 6 -17.89 -0.53 9.79
N SER A 7 -19.12 -1.00 9.66
CA SER A 7 -19.90 -1.50 10.79
C SER A 7 -19.29 -2.80 11.34
N LEU A 8 -19.65 -3.17 12.58
CA LEU A 8 -19.22 -4.45 13.15
C LEU A 8 -19.69 -5.64 12.29
N ALA A 9 -20.87 -5.55 11.69
CA ALA A 9 -21.38 -6.58 10.78
C ALA A 9 -20.54 -6.70 9.50
N GLU A 10 -20.12 -5.58 8.91
CA GLU A 10 -19.23 -5.57 7.74
C GLU A 10 -17.84 -6.12 8.07
N ILE A 11 -17.32 -5.80 9.26
CA ILE A 11 -16.05 -6.37 9.76
C ILE A 11 -16.19 -7.88 9.94
N ALA A 12 -17.28 -8.35 10.55
CA ALA A 12 -17.52 -9.77 10.78
C ALA A 12 -17.66 -10.55 9.46
N GLU A 13 -18.35 -9.99 8.44
CA GLU A 13 -18.43 -10.63 7.12
C GLU A 13 -17.05 -10.72 6.44
N ARG A 14 -16.26 -9.66 6.48
CA ARG A 14 -14.89 -9.69 5.92
C ARG A 14 -14.04 -10.75 6.59
N ASN A 15 -14.12 -10.86 7.92
CA ASN A 15 -13.39 -11.88 8.67
C ASN A 15 -13.86 -13.30 8.29
N ARG A 16 -15.17 -13.52 8.14
CA ARG A 16 -15.71 -14.81 7.69
C ARG A 16 -15.28 -15.15 6.27
N SER A 17 -15.33 -14.20 5.34
CA SER A 17 -14.85 -14.41 3.97
C SER A 17 -13.37 -14.75 3.94
N ARG A 18 -12.55 -14.04 4.71
CA ARG A 18 -11.12 -14.31 4.84
C ARG A 18 -10.85 -15.72 5.38
N ALA A 19 -11.58 -16.12 6.42
CA ALA A 19 -11.43 -17.44 7.04
C ALA A 19 -11.80 -18.56 6.06
N ARG A 20 -12.95 -18.42 5.36
CA ARG A 20 -13.38 -19.38 4.33
C ARG A 20 -12.32 -19.58 3.24
N ASP A 21 -11.76 -18.49 2.72
CA ASP A 21 -10.73 -18.58 1.68
C ASP A 21 -9.46 -19.25 2.22
N ALA A 22 -9.07 -18.95 3.46
CA ALA A 22 -7.92 -19.59 4.10
C ALA A 22 -8.13 -21.10 4.26
N ASP A 23 -9.32 -21.53 4.65
CA ASP A 23 -9.65 -22.95 4.80
C ASP A 23 -9.61 -23.69 3.45
N LEU A 24 -10.16 -23.09 2.38
CA LEU A 24 -10.10 -23.64 1.02
C LEU A 24 -8.66 -23.79 0.53
N LEU A 25 -7.86 -22.74 0.69
CA LEU A 25 -6.45 -22.74 0.30
C LEU A 25 -5.65 -23.78 1.10
N ALA A 26 -5.94 -23.93 2.39
CA ALA A 26 -5.32 -24.94 3.24
C ALA A 26 -5.70 -26.38 2.84
N SER A 27 -6.90 -26.59 2.25
CA SER A 27 -7.29 -27.89 1.70
C SER A 27 -6.65 -28.21 0.34
N GLY A 28 -5.81 -27.32 -0.19
CA GLY A 28 -5.15 -27.47 -1.48
C GLY A 28 -5.98 -27.00 -2.69
N TRP A 29 -7.13 -26.37 -2.46
CA TRP A 29 -7.85 -25.69 -3.54
C TRP A 29 -7.05 -24.47 -3.99
N THR A 30 -7.03 -24.21 -5.30
CA THR A 30 -6.42 -23.02 -5.89
C THR A 30 -7.45 -22.31 -6.76
N PRO A 31 -7.45 -20.97 -6.77
CA PRO A 31 -8.37 -20.20 -7.60
C PRO A 31 -8.06 -20.45 -9.07
N SER A 32 -9.10 -20.73 -9.83
CA SER A 32 -9.02 -20.89 -11.28
C SER A 32 -8.91 -19.53 -11.98
N PRO A 33 -8.55 -19.49 -13.26
CA PRO A 33 -8.55 -18.25 -14.04
C PRO A 33 -9.93 -17.56 -14.08
N GLU A 34 -11.02 -18.32 -14.04
CA GLU A 34 -12.39 -17.77 -14.00
C GLU A 34 -12.69 -17.12 -12.64
N ASP A 35 -12.25 -17.72 -11.53
CA ASP A 35 -12.39 -17.13 -10.18
C ASP A 35 -11.62 -15.80 -10.06
N LEU A 36 -10.56 -15.63 -10.84
CA LEU A 36 -9.68 -14.47 -10.84
C LEU A 36 -10.04 -13.43 -11.93
N ALA A 37 -11.05 -13.67 -12.77
CA ALA A 37 -11.37 -12.80 -13.90
C ALA A 37 -11.64 -11.35 -13.47
N ASP A 38 -12.39 -11.18 -12.38
CA ASP A 38 -12.74 -9.88 -11.80
C ASP A 38 -11.70 -9.39 -10.77
N ALA A 39 -10.65 -10.17 -10.51
CA ALA A 39 -9.62 -9.79 -9.56
C ALA A 39 -8.75 -8.65 -10.15
N PRO A 40 -8.43 -7.61 -9.35
CA PRO A 40 -7.52 -6.56 -9.77
C PRO A 40 -6.16 -7.13 -10.15
N PHE A 41 -5.54 -6.55 -11.17
CA PHE A 41 -4.23 -6.94 -11.64
C PHE A 41 -3.17 -6.01 -11.03
N ILE A 42 -2.16 -6.57 -10.37
CA ILE A 42 -1.02 -5.83 -9.83
C ILE A 42 0.24 -6.15 -10.64
N ASP A 43 0.88 -5.11 -11.16
CA ASP A 43 2.09 -5.20 -11.97
C ASP A 43 3.19 -4.31 -11.39
N GLN A 44 4.42 -4.52 -11.85
CA GLN A 44 5.62 -3.85 -11.33
C GLN A 44 5.65 -3.88 -9.80
N TYR A 45 5.37 -5.05 -9.23
CA TYR A 45 5.19 -5.18 -7.80
C TYR A 45 6.51 -5.46 -7.07
N GLU A 46 6.62 -4.95 -5.86
CA GLU A 46 7.73 -5.21 -4.95
C GLU A 46 7.19 -5.89 -3.69
N GLU A 47 7.94 -6.87 -3.18
CA GLU A 47 7.65 -7.49 -1.89
C GLU A 47 8.11 -6.58 -0.76
N THR A 48 7.23 -6.37 0.22
CA THR A 48 7.47 -5.47 1.34
C THR A 48 6.71 -5.97 2.59
N THR A 49 6.81 -5.26 3.70
CA THR A 49 5.99 -5.50 4.90
C THR A 49 4.84 -4.51 4.97
N TYR A 50 3.73 -4.87 5.61
CA TYR A 50 2.60 -3.93 5.76
C TYR A 50 2.91 -2.87 6.82
N PRO A 51 2.65 -1.56 6.59
CA PRO A 51 3.06 -0.50 7.51
C PRO A 51 2.60 -0.74 8.95
N GLY A 52 3.54 -0.70 9.89
CA GLY A 52 3.28 -0.96 11.31
C GLY A 52 3.12 -2.44 11.68
N SER A 53 3.50 -3.37 10.80
CA SER A 53 3.56 -4.80 11.09
C SER A 53 4.64 -5.51 10.27
N ASP A 54 5.09 -6.67 10.72
CA ASP A 54 6.06 -7.49 9.96
C ASP A 54 5.39 -8.44 8.96
N LYS A 55 4.10 -8.24 8.68
CA LYS A 55 3.36 -9.12 7.78
C LYS A 55 3.73 -8.83 6.32
N PRO A 56 3.91 -9.86 5.49
CA PRO A 56 4.25 -9.68 4.08
C PRO A 56 3.13 -8.96 3.32
N SER A 57 3.49 -8.11 2.39
CA SER A 57 2.60 -7.29 1.57
C SER A 57 3.24 -6.99 0.22
N LEU A 58 2.44 -6.54 -0.75
CA LEU A 58 2.96 -6.01 -2.02
C LEU A 58 2.72 -4.51 -2.10
N LYS A 59 3.63 -3.81 -2.78
CA LYS A 59 3.39 -2.47 -3.33
C LYS A 59 3.59 -2.52 -4.84
N GLY A 60 2.75 -1.82 -5.61
CA GLY A 60 2.83 -1.89 -7.06
C GLY A 60 1.68 -1.20 -7.77
N GLN A 61 1.72 -1.22 -9.10
CA GLN A 61 0.71 -0.60 -9.94
C GLN A 61 -0.48 -1.54 -10.09
N VAL A 62 -1.66 -1.12 -9.63
CA VAL A 62 -2.90 -1.90 -9.77
C VAL A 62 -3.77 -1.33 -10.87
N THR A 63 -4.41 -2.21 -11.64
CA THR A 63 -5.47 -1.89 -12.59
C THR A 63 -6.74 -2.68 -12.26
N GLY A 64 -7.90 -2.11 -12.60
CA GLY A 64 -9.20 -2.73 -12.33
C GLY A 64 -9.60 -2.76 -10.85
N HIS A 65 -9.02 -1.89 -10.00
CA HIS A 65 -9.41 -1.87 -8.59
C HIS A 65 -10.82 -1.28 -8.42
N PRO A 66 -11.78 -2.00 -7.81
CA PRO A 66 -13.20 -1.61 -7.82
C PRO A 66 -13.50 -0.32 -7.04
N ARG A 67 -12.56 0.16 -6.22
CA ARG A 67 -12.70 1.40 -5.44
C ARG A 67 -11.71 2.50 -5.82
N LEU A 68 -10.59 2.13 -6.45
CA LEU A 68 -9.47 3.05 -6.67
C LEU A 68 -9.14 3.23 -8.17
N GLY A 69 -9.77 2.45 -9.05
CA GLY A 69 -9.43 2.43 -10.47
C GLY A 69 -8.04 1.89 -10.71
N SER A 70 -7.26 2.59 -11.53
CA SER A 70 -5.86 2.28 -11.79
C SER A 70 -4.96 3.20 -10.98
N THR A 71 -4.19 2.65 -10.04
CA THR A 71 -3.35 3.44 -9.14
C THR A 71 -2.24 2.60 -8.53
N TYR A 72 -1.20 3.26 -8.01
CA TYR A 72 -0.18 2.62 -7.19
C TYR A 72 -0.75 2.33 -5.80
N VAL A 73 -0.67 1.09 -5.32
CA VAL A 73 -1.20 0.71 -4.01
C VAL A 73 -0.15 0.00 -3.17
N TRP A 74 -0.33 0.13 -1.86
CA TRP A 74 0.21 -0.80 -0.88
C TRP A 74 -0.93 -1.74 -0.47
N THR A 75 -0.79 -3.04 -0.75
CA THR A 75 -1.85 -4.00 -0.44
C THR A 75 -2.00 -4.17 1.08
N SER A 76 -3.11 -4.76 1.52
CA SER A 76 -3.19 -5.34 2.86
C SER A 76 -2.27 -6.58 2.98
N PRO A 77 -2.00 -7.09 4.19
CA PRO A 77 -1.19 -8.29 4.38
C PRO A 77 -1.59 -9.47 3.50
N LEU A 78 -0.60 -10.22 3.04
CA LEU A 78 -0.75 -11.45 2.28
C LEU A 78 -1.17 -12.60 3.21
N ILE A 79 -2.05 -13.46 2.70
CA ILE A 79 -2.51 -14.70 3.34
C ILE A 79 -1.97 -15.90 2.59
N ALA A 80 -1.99 -15.83 1.25
CA ALA A 80 -1.51 -16.91 0.40
C ALA A 80 -0.98 -16.35 -0.92
N ARG A 81 -0.13 -17.14 -1.55
CA ARG A 81 0.44 -16.90 -2.86
C ARG A 81 0.39 -18.18 -3.68
N GLY A 82 0.02 -18.05 -4.94
CA GLY A 82 0.17 -19.11 -5.93
C GLY A 82 0.86 -18.59 -7.18
N ASP A 83 0.81 -19.40 -8.24
CA ASP A 83 1.37 -19.02 -9.53
C ASP A 83 0.47 -17.97 -10.21
N GLY A 84 1.01 -16.78 -10.44
CA GLY A 84 0.28 -15.68 -11.07
C GLY A 84 -0.82 -15.02 -10.22
N TRP A 85 -0.95 -15.33 -8.93
CA TRP A 85 -1.96 -14.70 -8.07
C TRP A 85 -1.54 -14.63 -6.59
N VAL A 86 -2.17 -13.70 -5.86
CA VAL A 86 -2.06 -13.59 -4.40
C VAL A 86 -3.42 -13.37 -3.75
N ARG A 87 -3.59 -13.92 -2.54
CA ARG A 87 -4.71 -13.60 -1.65
C ARG A 87 -4.19 -12.69 -0.53
N THR A 88 -4.72 -11.48 -0.49
CA THR A 88 -4.49 -10.52 0.62
C THR A 88 -5.53 -10.71 1.72
N GLU A 89 -5.59 -9.88 2.77
CA GLU A 89 -6.75 -9.86 3.68
C GLU A 89 -8.03 -9.38 3.00
N GLY A 90 -7.92 -8.45 2.05
CA GLY A 90 -9.09 -7.83 1.40
C GLY A 90 -9.66 -8.59 0.21
N ARG A 91 -8.79 -9.08 -0.69
CA ARG A 91 -9.19 -9.70 -1.97
C ARG A 91 -8.08 -10.55 -2.60
N PHE A 92 -8.43 -11.28 -3.66
CA PHE A 92 -7.47 -11.84 -4.61
C PHE A 92 -6.95 -10.75 -5.57
N TYR A 93 -5.69 -10.90 -5.98
CA TYR A 93 -5.06 -10.14 -7.06
C TYR A 93 -4.43 -11.10 -8.05
N ARG A 94 -4.47 -10.73 -9.33
CA ARG A 94 -3.64 -11.34 -10.38
C ARG A 94 -2.29 -10.65 -10.40
N LEU A 95 -1.21 -11.42 -10.49
CA LEU A 95 0.16 -10.90 -10.52
C LEU A 95 0.64 -10.73 -11.97
N GLY A 96 1.24 -9.58 -12.22
CA GLY A 96 2.06 -9.30 -13.41
C GLY A 96 3.52 -9.62 -13.14
N SER A 97 4.40 -8.75 -13.62
CA SER A 97 5.84 -8.85 -13.43
C SER A 97 6.26 -8.14 -12.12
N PRO A 98 7.26 -8.67 -11.40
CA PRO A 98 7.87 -7.93 -10.32
C PRO A 98 8.53 -6.65 -10.86
N ALA A 99 8.62 -5.62 -10.02
CA ALA A 99 9.40 -4.44 -10.35
C ALA A 99 10.87 -4.86 -10.60
N PRO A 100 11.56 -4.19 -11.53
CA PRO A 100 13.00 -4.39 -11.66
C PRO A 100 13.66 -4.12 -10.30
N THR A 101 14.54 -5.00 -9.86
CA THR A 101 15.39 -4.74 -8.70
C THR A 101 16.08 -3.41 -8.94
N PRO A 102 15.88 -2.38 -8.09
CA PRO A 102 16.61 -1.14 -8.26
C PRO A 102 18.09 -1.48 -8.22
N GLU A 103 18.81 -1.10 -9.28
CA GLU A 103 20.27 -1.09 -9.25
C GLU A 103 20.67 -0.31 -8.00
N PRO A 104 21.59 -0.81 -7.16
CA PRO A 104 21.90 -0.18 -5.89
C PRO A 104 22.23 1.28 -6.16
N GLU A 105 21.36 2.18 -5.71
CA GLU A 105 21.63 3.61 -5.81
C GLU A 105 22.99 3.83 -5.16
N PRO A 106 23.89 4.62 -5.79
CA PRO A 106 25.16 4.93 -5.17
C PRO A 106 24.87 5.44 -3.76
N PRO A 107 25.63 4.97 -2.74
CA PRO A 107 25.31 5.26 -1.35
C PRO A 107 25.05 6.75 -1.22
N THR A 108 23.87 7.12 -0.75
CA THR A 108 23.57 8.52 -0.45
C THR A 108 24.72 8.99 0.45
N PRO A 109 25.46 10.05 0.08
CA PRO A 109 26.48 10.56 0.96
C PRO A 109 25.81 10.81 2.31
N PRO A 110 26.48 10.49 3.44
CA PRO A 110 25.88 10.68 4.75
C PRO A 110 25.31 12.09 4.80
N ALA A 111 24.04 12.22 5.20
CA ALA A 111 23.43 13.53 5.37
C ALA A 111 24.43 14.37 6.17
N ALA A 112 24.82 15.52 5.62
CA ALA A 112 25.66 16.44 6.37
C ALA A 112 25.02 16.63 7.76
N PRO A 113 25.82 16.70 8.85
CA PRO A 113 25.25 16.91 10.17
C PRO A 113 24.28 18.08 10.09
N TYR A 114 23.04 17.85 10.55
CA TYR A 114 22.03 18.90 10.55
C TYR A 114 22.54 20.01 11.46
N THR A 115 22.95 21.12 10.85
CA THR A 115 23.16 22.37 11.54
C THR A 115 21.81 23.07 11.56
N PRO A 116 21.14 23.20 12.72
CA PRO A 116 19.94 24.03 12.77
C PRO A 116 20.30 25.46 12.33
N PRO A 117 19.41 26.15 11.59
CA PRO A 117 19.60 27.56 11.35
C PRO A 117 19.69 28.30 12.70
N THR A 118 20.54 29.32 12.74
CA THR A 118 20.63 30.25 13.87
C THR A 118 19.34 31.05 14.01
N ASP A 119 19.13 31.65 15.19
CA ASP A 119 17.97 32.52 15.43
C ASP A 119 17.89 33.68 14.41
N GLU A 120 19.04 34.22 13.99
CA GLU A 120 19.13 35.27 12.96
C GLU A 120 18.70 34.76 11.57
N GLU A 121 19.14 33.56 11.17
CA GLU A 121 18.71 32.93 9.93
C GLU A 121 17.22 32.56 9.94
N ILE A 122 16.68 32.21 11.12
CA ILE A 122 15.25 31.96 11.32
C ILE A 122 14.47 33.27 11.19
N ASP A 123 14.92 34.35 11.83
CA ASP A 123 14.26 35.65 11.77
C ASP A 123 14.26 36.24 10.35
N ASP A 124 15.37 36.12 9.61
CA ASP A 124 15.46 36.51 8.21
C ASP A 124 14.53 35.70 7.31
N LEU A 125 14.44 34.38 7.56
CA LEU A 125 13.52 33.51 6.83
C LEU A 125 12.07 33.88 7.12
N LEU A 126 11.72 34.09 8.39
CA LEU A 126 10.37 34.48 8.82
C LEU A 126 9.99 35.87 8.30
N GLY A 127 10.92 36.82 8.27
CA GLY A 127 10.73 38.15 7.70
C GLY A 127 10.58 38.17 6.18
N SER A 128 11.12 37.15 5.49
CA SER A 128 11.01 36.95 4.04
C SER A 128 9.75 36.19 3.62
N LEU A 129 9.01 35.61 4.57
CA LEU A 129 7.75 34.98 4.26
C LEU A 129 6.71 36.06 3.90
N PRO A 130 5.92 35.85 2.83
CA PRO A 130 4.79 36.73 2.58
C PRO A 130 3.85 36.70 3.79
N ASP A 131 3.39 37.87 4.22
CA ASP A 131 2.40 38.00 5.28
C ASP A 131 1.09 37.35 4.80
N TYR A 132 0.95 36.06 5.12
CA TYR A 132 -0.29 35.31 4.96
C TYR A 132 -1.24 35.78 6.06
N GLY A 133 -1.64 37.06 5.98
CA GLY A 133 -2.46 37.73 6.96
C GLY A 133 -3.58 36.81 7.42
N LEU A 134 -3.56 36.46 8.71
CA LEU A 134 -4.65 35.75 9.35
C LEU A 134 -5.83 36.73 9.37
N ASP A 135 -6.58 36.77 8.28
CA ASP A 135 -7.79 37.59 8.12
C ASP A 135 -8.78 37.18 9.23
N PRO A 136 -8.99 38.03 10.26
CA PRO A 136 -9.90 37.71 11.34
C PRO A 136 -11.32 37.94 10.84
N ARG A 137 -11.98 36.87 10.38
CA ARG A 137 -13.44 36.85 10.22
C ARG A 137 -14.16 36.77 11.56
#